data_AF-A0A535BMY5-F1
#
_entry.id   AF-A0A535BMY5-F1
#
_cell.length_a   1.000
_cell.length_b   1.000
_cell.length_c   1.000
_cell.angle_alpha   90.00
_cell.angle_beta   90.00
_cell.angle_gamma   90.00
#
_symmetry.space_group_name_H-M   'P 1'
#
loop_
_entity.id
_entity.type
_entity.pdbx_description
1 polymer ?
#
loop_
_entity_poly.entity_id
_entity_poly.type
_entity_poly.pdbx_seq_one_letter_code
_entity_poly.pdbx_strand_id
1 'polypeptide(L)'
;MRLGGKLRYLREVEGTLRGLGRAMTQQEIVRSIKKDLGKTISQSYLSQIESGARPHLTNSTRMLLARFFNVHPGYLVDDPEGYSTELISDVGGMENKLDLWLINGAERFRRDLDLHHALVATARHEDSRMCLVLLGAILENPGLAERLLQVLKPAAERSRAK
;
A
#
# COMPACT_ATOMS: atom_id res chain seq x y z
N MET A 1 -12.11 3.68 7.63
CA MET A 1 -11.13 4.76 7.95
C MET A 1 -11.80 6.13 7.86
N ARG A 2 -11.41 7.07 8.75
CA ARG A 2 -11.83 8.48 8.66
C ARG A 2 -10.99 9.26 7.63
N LEU A 3 -11.55 10.32 7.07
CA LEU A 3 -10.94 11.23 6.10
C LEU A 3 -9.55 11.70 6.54
N GLY A 4 -9.41 12.17 7.78
CA GLY A 4 -8.12 12.63 8.29
C GLY A 4 -7.06 11.53 8.30
N GLY A 5 -7.44 10.29 8.59
CA GLY A 5 -6.56 9.12 8.49
C GLY A 5 -6.16 8.81 7.05
N LYS A 6 -7.10 8.90 6.11
CA LYS A 6 -6.82 8.72 4.68
C LYS A 6 -5.82 9.76 4.15
N LEU A 7 -5.96 11.03 4.54
CA LEU A 7 -4.99 12.06 4.15
C LEU A 7 -3.59 11.81 4.70
N ARG A 8 -3.46 11.38 5.97
CA ARG A 8 -2.15 10.98 6.54
C ARG A 8 -1.52 9.84 5.75
N TYR A 9 -2.30 8.83 5.40
CA TYR A 9 -1.83 7.72 4.57
C TYR A 9 -1.38 8.18 3.19
N LEU A 10 -2.15 9.05 2.53
CA LEU A 10 -1.75 9.61 1.22
C LEU A 10 -0.45 10.42 1.31
N ARG A 11 -0.17 11.11 2.43
CA ARG A 11 1.12 11.77 2.64
C ARG A 11 2.29 10.80 2.76
N GLU A 12 2.08 9.65 3.39
CA GLU A 12 3.05 8.54 3.46
C GLU A 12 3.38 8.04 2.06
N VAL A 13 2.34 7.65 1.31
CA VAL A 13 2.48 7.13 -0.06
C VAL A 13 3.17 8.13 -0.97
N GLU A 14 2.69 9.38 -0.98
CA GLU A 14 3.28 10.44 -1.81
C GLU A 14 4.74 10.71 -1.44
N GLY A 15 5.08 10.67 -0.15
CA GLY A 15 6.44 10.84 0.33
C GLY A 15 7.37 9.71 -0.14
N THR A 16 6.90 8.47 -0.10
CA THR A 16 7.62 7.32 -0.65
C THR A 16 7.80 7.44 -2.17
N LEU A 17 6.75 7.80 -2.91
CA LEU A 17 6.81 7.99 -4.37
C LEU A 17 7.78 9.10 -4.78
N ARG A 18 7.95 10.13 -3.94
CA ARG A 18 8.91 11.22 -4.14
C ARG A 18 10.31 10.91 -3.59
N GLY A 19 10.55 9.69 -3.10
CA GLY A 19 11.86 9.25 -2.63
C GLY A 19 12.28 9.78 -1.24
N LEU A 20 11.33 10.25 -0.42
CA LEU A 20 11.63 10.77 0.93
C LEU A 20 11.80 9.65 1.97
N GLY A 21 11.25 8.45 1.71
CA GLY A 21 11.24 7.34 2.68
C GLY A 21 10.46 7.64 3.97
N ARG A 22 9.58 8.66 3.94
CA ARG A 22 8.71 9.10 5.05
C ARG A 22 7.50 9.84 4.50
N ALA A 23 6.46 10.04 5.31
CA ALA A 23 5.39 11.00 4.99
C ALA A 23 5.93 12.39 4.62
N MET A 24 5.33 12.97 3.59
CA MET A 24 5.40 14.42 3.37
C MET A 24 4.77 15.15 4.55
N THR A 25 5.39 16.24 5.00
CA THR A 25 4.79 17.18 5.95
C THR A 25 3.65 17.96 5.27
N GLN A 26 2.72 18.50 6.05
CA GLN A 26 1.62 19.32 5.51
C GLN A 26 2.16 20.55 4.75
N GLN A 27 3.28 21.13 5.19
CA GLN A 27 3.91 22.26 4.50
C GLN A 27 4.52 21.84 3.15
N GLU A 28 5.13 20.66 3.07
CA GLU A 28 5.62 20.10 1.80
C GLU A 28 4.46 19.85 0.83
N ILE A 29 3.31 19.34 1.31
CA ILE A 29 2.10 19.17 0.49
C ILE A 29 1.61 20.51 -0.06
N VAL A 30 1.48 21.54 0.77
CA VAL A 30 1.06 22.88 0.32
C VAL A 30 1.99 23.42 -0.78
N ARG A 31 3.30 23.28 -0.59
CA ARG A 31 4.29 23.72 -1.59
C ARG A 31 4.19 22.92 -2.88
N SER A 32 4.06 21.60 -2.80
CA SER A 32 3.93 20.73 -3.98
C SER A 32 2.63 20.98 -4.74
N ILE A 33 1.49 21.18 -4.06
CA ILE A 33 0.23 21.55 -4.71
C ILE A 33 0.39 22.85 -5.50
N LYS A 34 1.07 23.86 -4.92
CA LYS A 34 1.34 25.12 -5.61
C LYS A 34 2.25 24.93 -6.81
N LYS A 35 3.31 24.14 -6.66
CA LYS A 35 4.28 23.85 -7.72
C LYS A 35 3.67 23.05 -8.87
N ASP A 36 2.95 21.99 -8.56
CA ASP A 36 2.53 20.97 -9.51
C ASP A 36 1.19 21.31 -10.18
N LEU A 37 0.28 21.99 -9.46
CA LEU A 37 -1.08 22.30 -9.93
C LEU A 37 -1.38 23.81 -10.06
N GLY A 38 -0.48 24.68 -9.60
CA GLY A 38 -0.70 26.14 -9.61
C GLY A 38 -1.84 26.60 -8.70
N LYS A 39 -2.29 25.77 -7.77
CA LYS A 39 -3.38 26.06 -6.82
C LYS A 39 -2.85 26.22 -5.40
N THR A 40 -3.62 26.84 -4.54
CA THR A 40 -3.24 27.07 -3.14
C THR A 40 -4.21 26.40 -2.19
N ILE A 41 -3.67 25.94 -1.07
CA ILE A 41 -4.40 25.45 0.10
C ILE A 41 -3.58 25.84 1.33
N SER A 42 -4.21 26.20 2.44
CA SER A 42 -3.47 26.55 3.65
C SER A 42 -3.06 25.30 4.43
N GLN A 43 -1.89 25.36 5.06
CA GLN A 43 -1.44 24.30 5.97
C GLN A 43 -2.38 24.16 7.17
N SER A 44 -2.92 25.27 7.70
CA SER A 44 -3.90 25.26 8.79
C SER A 44 -5.16 24.46 8.42
N TYR A 45 -5.64 24.60 7.18
CA TYR A 45 -6.81 23.89 6.72
C TYR A 45 -6.54 22.39 6.55
N LEU A 46 -5.37 22.00 6.02
CA LEU A 46 -4.94 20.60 6.02
C LEU A 46 -4.88 20.02 7.44
N SER A 47 -4.34 20.77 8.40
CA SER A 47 -4.29 20.36 9.81
C SER A 47 -5.68 20.14 10.41
N GLN A 48 -6.63 21.04 10.14
CA GLN A 48 -8.01 20.90 10.60
C GLN A 48 -8.70 19.66 10.04
N ILE A 49 -8.43 19.30 8.77
CA ILE A 49 -8.99 18.09 8.16
C ILE A 49 -8.34 16.83 8.76
N GLU A 50 -7.01 16.81 8.89
CA GLU A 50 -6.29 15.64 9.43
C GLU A 50 -6.56 15.35 10.91
N SER A 51 -6.79 16.40 11.71
CA SER A 51 -7.19 16.29 13.11
C SER A 51 -8.67 15.96 13.29
N GLY A 52 -9.48 16.12 12.24
CA GLY A 52 -10.92 15.92 12.29
C GLY A 52 -11.72 17.11 12.84
N ALA A 53 -11.06 18.22 13.20
CA ALA A 53 -11.73 19.47 13.57
C ALA A 53 -12.64 19.99 12.43
N ARG A 54 -12.32 19.63 11.19
CA ARG A 54 -13.20 19.85 10.04
C ARG A 54 -13.39 18.54 9.26
N PRO A 55 -14.46 17.77 9.55
CA PRO A 55 -14.64 16.42 9.01
C PRO A 55 -15.08 16.39 7.53
N HIS A 56 -15.41 17.54 6.95
CA HIS A 56 -15.92 17.63 5.58
C HIS A 56 -15.10 18.59 4.72
N LEU A 57 -14.81 18.15 3.50
CA LEU A 57 -14.20 18.96 2.45
C LEU A 57 -15.25 19.69 1.64
N THR A 58 -14.96 20.94 1.26
CA THR A 58 -15.66 21.56 0.12
C THR A 58 -15.38 20.76 -1.15
N ASN A 59 -16.29 20.81 -2.13
CA ASN A 59 -16.10 20.12 -3.41
C ASN A 59 -14.79 20.54 -4.10
N SER A 60 -14.48 21.84 -4.10
CA SER A 60 -13.25 22.38 -4.69
C SER A 60 -11.98 21.82 -4.03
N THR A 61 -11.93 21.74 -2.70
CA THR A 61 -10.81 21.13 -1.99
C THR A 61 -10.71 19.64 -2.27
N ARG A 62 -11.85 18.93 -2.29
CA ARG A 62 -11.88 17.49 -2.60
C ARG A 62 -11.31 17.22 -3.98
N MET A 63 -11.72 17.97 -4.99
CA MET A 63 -11.21 17.84 -6.36
C MET A 63 -9.72 18.18 -6.45
N LEU A 64 -9.26 19.20 -5.72
CA LEU A 64 -7.86 19.58 -5.67
C LEU A 64 -6.98 18.46 -5.08
N LEU A 65 -7.34 17.95 -3.91
CA LEU A 65 -6.59 16.90 -3.23
C LEU A 65 -6.66 15.57 -3.99
N ALA A 66 -7.81 15.23 -4.57
CA ALA A 66 -7.97 14.06 -5.42
C ALA A 66 -7.04 14.09 -6.63
N ARG A 67 -6.95 15.26 -7.30
CA ARG A 67 -6.03 15.46 -8.42
C ARG A 67 -4.56 15.39 -7.97
N PHE A 68 -4.22 16.00 -6.85
CA PHE A 68 -2.84 16.01 -6.34
C PHE A 68 -2.35 14.61 -5.99
N PHE A 69 -3.14 13.84 -5.23
CA PHE A 69 -2.78 12.48 -4.80
C PHE A 69 -3.12 11.40 -5.83
N ASN A 70 -3.65 11.78 -6.99
CA ASN A 70 -4.09 10.86 -8.04
C ASN A 70 -5.06 9.77 -7.54
N VAL A 71 -6.06 10.17 -6.76
CA VAL A 71 -7.12 9.28 -6.25
C VAL A 71 -8.50 9.72 -6.73
N HIS A 72 -9.46 8.80 -6.74
CA HIS A 72 -10.86 9.15 -7.01
C HIS A 72 -11.40 10.10 -5.91
N PRO A 73 -12.17 11.16 -6.23
CA PRO A 73 -12.72 12.07 -5.21
C PRO A 73 -13.55 11.38 -4.13
N GLY A 74 -14.19 10.25 -4.47
CA GLY A 74 -14.92 9.40 -3.53
C GLY A 74 -14.05 8.70 -2.50
N TYR A 75 -12.72 8.66 -2.66
CA TYR A 75 -11.81 8.16 -1.63
C TYR A 75 -11.70 9.15 -0.44
N LEU A 76 -11.87 10.45 -0.70
CA LEU A 76 -11.71 11.54 0.28
C LEU A 76 -13.00 11.82 1.07
N VAL A 77 -13.57 10.76 1.61
CA VAL A 77 -14.72 10.76 2.54
C VAL A 77 -14.48 9.73 3.64
N ASP A 78 -15.26 9.78 4.71
CA ASP A 78 -15.26 8.72 5.72
C ASP A 78 -15.78 7.41 5.11
N ASP A 79 -15.15 6.29 5.47
CA ASP A 79 -15.72 4.99 5.13
C ASP A 79 -16.99 4.75 5.94
N PRO A 80 -18.05 4.22 5.33
CA PRO A 80 -19.23 3.74 6.06
C PRO A 80 -18.86 2.70 7.12
N GLU A 81 -19.71 2.57 8.14
CA GLU A 81 -19.59 1.44 9.07
C GLU A 81 -19.67 0.11 8.31
N GLY A 82 -18.78 -0.83 8.65
CA GLY A 82 -18.69 -2.13 7.98
C GLY A 82 -18.03 -2.10 6.59
N TYR A 83 -17.60 -0.95 6.07
CA TYR A 83 -16.89 -0.90 4.79
C TYR A 83 -15.53 -1.61 4.87
N SER A 84 -15.30 -2.47 3.87
CA SER A 84 -14.03 -3.16 3.65
C SER A 84 -13.66 -3.08 2.17
N THR A 85 -12.38 -2.83 1.91
CA THR A 85 -11.79 -2.93 0.56
C THR A 85 -11.54 -4.37 0.14
N GLU A 86 -11.58 -5.30 1.08
CA GLU A 86 -11.44 -6.74 0.87
C GLU A 86 -12.82 -7.40 0.91
N LEU A 87 -13.00 -8.46 0.11
CA LEU A 87 -14.14 -9.36 0.22
C LEU A 87 -14.07 -10.04 1.61
N ILE A 88 -14.77 -9.47 2.58
CA ILE A 88 -14.98 -10.11 3.87
C ILE A 88 -16.15 -11.07 3.68
N SER A 89 -15.85 -12.36 3.59
CA SER A 89 -16.83 -13.39 3.95
C SER A 89 -16.68 -13.66 5.45
N ASP A 90 -17.78 -13.76 6.19
CA ASP A 90 -17.81 -14.12 7.63
C ASP A 90 -17.26 -15.55 7.94
N VAL A 91 -16.69 -16.23 6.93
CA VAL A 91 -16.33 -17.65 6.95
C VAL A 91 -14.88 -17.91 7.37
N GLY A 92 -14.04 -16.89 7.64
CA GLY A 92 -12.66 -17.15 8.04
C GLY A 92 -12.01 -16.03 8.84
N GLY A 93 -11.44 -16.40 9.98
CA GLY A 93 -10.65 -15.52 10.84
C GLY A 93 -9.39 -14.93 10.18
N MET A 94 -8.60 -14.19 10.94
CA MET A 94 -7.44 -13.41 10.45
C MET A 94 -6.47 -14.17 9.54
N GLU A 95 -6.32 -15.49 9.69
CA GLU A 95 -5.50 -16.35 8.84
C GLU A 95 -5.93 -16.28 7.36
N ASN A 96 -7.24 -16.35 7.08
CA ASN A 96 -7.75 -16.20 5.71
C ASN A 96 -7.47 -14.82 5.11
N LYS A 97 -7.32 -13.74 5.92
CA LYS A 97 -7.10 -12.40 5.37
C LYS A 97 -5.73 -12.29 4.72
N LEU A 98 -4.69 -12.85 5.34
CA LEU A 98 -3.34 -12.84 4.77
C LEU A 98 -3.30 -13.67 3.48
N ASP A 99 -3.89 -14.86 3.51
CA ASP A 99 -3.90 -15.77 2.37
C ASP A 99 -4.67 -15.16 1.19
N LEU A 100 -5.85 -14.60 1.46
CA LEU A 100 -6.63 -13.87 0.47
C LEU A 100 -5.86 -12.66 -0.08
N TRP A 101 -5.13 -11.94 0.76
CA TRP A 101 -4.29 -10.83 0.31
C TRP A 101 -3.16 -11.32 -0.61
N LEU A 102 -2.48 -12.41 -0.27
CA LEU A 102 -1.43 -13.02 -1.08
C LEU A 102 -1.97 -13.53 -2.43
N ILE A 103 -3.13 -14.20 -2.44
CA ILE A 103 -3.80 -14.67 -3.66
C ILE A 103 -4.18 -13.49 -4.57
N ASN A 104 -4.83 -12.46 -4.02
CA ASN A 104 -5.20 -11.27 -4.80
C ASN A 104 -3.95 -10.52 -5.29
N GLY A 105 -2.88 -10.51 -4.50
CA GLY A 105 -1.58 -9.97 -4.89
C GLY A 105 -1.00 -10.72 -6.08
N ALA A 106 -1.01 -12.06 -6.04
CA ALA A 106 -0.49 -12.92 -7.10
C ALA A 106 -1.15 -12.62 -8.46
N GLU A 107 -2.46 -12.38 -8.49
CA GLU A 107 -3.20 -12.06 -9.74
C GLU A 107 -2.71 -10.77 -10.43
N ARG A 108 -2.13 -9.83 -9.68
CA ARG A 108 -1.54 -8.60 -10.24
C ARG A 108 -0.21 -8.87 -10.94
N PHE A 109 0.45 -9.98 -10.62
CA PHE A 109 1.77 -10.36 -11.14
C PHE A 109 1.72 -11.52 -12.15
N ARG A 110 0.59 -11.76 -12.84
CA ARG A 110 0.47 -12.84 -13.86
C ARG A 110 1.52 -12.83 -14.98
N ARG A 111 2.23 -11.71 -15.17
CA ARG A 111 3.32 -11.58 -16.15
C ARG A 111 4.70 -11.96 -15.59
N ASP A 112 4.84 -12.04 -14.28
CA ASP A 112 6.01 -12.52 -13.56
C ASP A 112 5.62 -13.85 -12.89
N LEU A 113 5.83 -14.96 -13.61
CA LEU A 113 5.39 -16.28 -13.17
C LEU A 113 6.12 -16.75 -11.91
N ASP A 114 7.39 -16.37 -11.74
CA ASP A 114 8.17 -16.73 -10.54
C ASP A 114 7.56 -16.08 -9.30
N LEU A 115 7.25 -14.77 -9.36
CA LEU A 115 6.63 -14.05 -8.26
C LEU A 115 5.18 -14.50 -8.02
N HIS A 116 4.41 -14.69 -9.09
CA HIS A 116 3.03 -15.21 -9.00
C HIS A 116 3.01 -16.56 -8.27
N HIS A 117 3.84 -17.51 -8.67
CA HIS A 117 3.90 -18.82 -8.02
C HIS A 117 4.39 -18.74 -6.58
N ALA A 118 5.37 -17.89 -6.26
CA ALA A 118 5.85 -17.73 -4.90
C ALA A 118 4.74 -17.21 -3.97
N LEU A 119 3.95 -16.23 -4.42
CA LEU A 119 2.82 -15.69 -3.65
C LEU A 119 1.71 -16.74 -3.45
N VAL A 120 1.34 -17.48 -4.50
CA VAL A 120 0.34 -18.56 -4.40
C VAL A 120 0.81 -19.68 -3.49
N ALA A 121 2.07 -20.10 -3.60
CA ALA A 121 2.64 -21.15 -2.75
C ALA A 121 2.64 -20.73 -1.27
N THR A 122 3.00 -19.47 -0.99
CA THR A 122 2.97 -18.92 0.38
C THR A 122 1.55 -18.88 0.94
N ALA A 123 0.57 -18.46 0.13
CA ALA A 123 -0.84 -18.36 0.54
C ALA A 123 -1.50 -19.73 0.82
N ARG A 124 -0.94 -20.81 0.28
CA ARG A 124 -1.45 -22.18 0.45
C ARG A 124 -0.73 -22.94 1.56
N HIS A 125 0.30 -22.35 2.17
CA HIS A 125 0.99 -22.96 3.28
C HIS A 125 0.10 -22.94 4.52
N GLU A 126 0.15 -24.00 5.33
CA GLU A 126 -0.67 -24.13 6.56
C GLU A 126 -0.45 -22.96 7.53
N ASP A 127 0.77 -22.42 7.56
CA ASP A 127 1.11 -21.19 8.28
C ASP A 127 1.82 -20.22 7.33
N SER A 128 1.04 -19.47 6.54
CA SER A 128 1.54 -18.46 5.61
C SER A 128 2.22 -17.29 6.31
N ARG A 129 1.80 -16.97 7.55
CA ARG A 129 2.40 -15.94 8.39
C ARG A 129 3.83 -16.32 8.75
N MET A 130 4.07 -17.55 9.19
CA MET A 130 5.42 -18.04 9.48
C MET A 130 6.32 -17.91 8.25
N CYS A 131 5.84 -18.23 7.05
CA CYS A 131 6.63 -18.07 5.82
C CYS A 131 7.10 -16.62 5.60
N LEU A 132 6.22 -15.63 5.80
CA LEU A 132 6.58 -14.22 5.65
C LEU A 132 7.50 -13.72 6.77
N VAL A 133 7.30 -14.18 8.00
CA VAL A 133 8.21 -13.88 9.12
C VAL A 133 9.60 -14.46 8.87
N LEU A 134 9.66 -15.71 8.39
CA LEU A 134 10.90 -16.37 8.00
C LEU A 134 11.61 -15.60 6.87
N LEU A 135 10.88 -15.13 5.86
CA LEU A 135 11.44 -14.29 4.80
C LEU A 135 12.05 -13.01 5.39
N GLY A 136 11.37 -12.34 6.32
CA GLY A 136 11.91 -11.19 7.04
C GLY A 136 13.23 -11.52 7.76
N ALA A 137 13.26 -12.61 8.54
CA ALA A 137 14.46 -13.06 9.24
C ALA A 137 15.62 -13.42 8.29
N ILE A 138 15.33 -14.00 7.13
CA ILE A 138 16.34 -14.29 6.10
C ILE A 138 16.96 -12.98 5.58
N LEU A 139 16.12 -11.98 5.30
CA LEU A 139 16.57 -10.69 4.74
C LEU A 139 17.37 -9.85 5.76
N GLU A 140 17.17 -10.07 7.06
CA GLU A 140 18.00 -9.47 8.11
C GLU A 140 19.43 -10.02 8.17
N ASN A 141 19.71 -11.13 7.48
CA ASN A 141 21.02 -11.78 7.41
C ASN A 141 21.67 -11.54 6.03
N PRO A 142 22.64 -10.60 5.91
CA PRO A 142 23.23 -10.23 4.61
C PRO A 142 23.83 -11.43 3.88
N GLY A 143 23.43 -11.61 2.61
CA GLY A 143 23.95 -12.70 1.76
C GLY A 143 23.28 -14.06 1.96
N LEU A 144 22.40 -14.23 2.96
CA LEU A 144 21.72 -15.50 3.20
C LEU A 144 20.66 -15.78 2.13
N ALA A 145 19.87 -14.77 1.76
CA ALA A 145 18.84 -14.89 0.74
C ALA A 145 19.43 -15.36 -0.61
N GLU A 146 20.54 -14.77 -1.04
CA GLU A 146 21.21 -15.10 -2.29
C GLU A 146 21.77 -16.53 -2.27
N ARG A 147 22.38 -16.94 -1.15
CA ARG A 147 22.88 -18.31 -0.98
C ARG A 147 21.75 -19.32 -1.01
N LEU A 148 20.66 -19.06 -0.29
CA LEU A 148 19.48 -19.92 -0.30
C LEU A 148 18.89 -20.02 -1.71
N LEU A 149 18.81 -18.91 -2.44
CA LEU A 149 18.30 -18.90 -3.81
C LEU A 149 19.21 -19.70 -4.75
N GLN A 150 20.53 -19.62 -4.61
CA GLN A 150 21.48 -20.41 -5.38
C GLN A 150 21.34 -21.91 -5.12
N VAL A 151 21.12 -22.30 -3.86
CA VAL A 151 20.97 -23.70 -3.45
C VAL A 151 19.61 -24.26 -3.87
N LEU A 152 18.53 -23.51 -3.68
CA LEU A 152 17.15 -23.98 -3.87
C LEU A 152 16.65 -23.84 -5.33
N LYS A 153 17.17 -22.87 -6.10
CA LYS A 153 16.85 -22.69 -7.53
C LYS A 153 18.14 -22.66 -8.35
N PRO A 154 18.75 -23.82 -8.64
CA PRO A 154 19.95 -23.90 -9.46
C PRO A 154 19.72 -23.32 -10.86
N ALA A 155 20.74 -22.70 -11.45
CA ALA A 155 20.64 -21.98 -12.73
C ALA A 155 20.07 -22.80 -13.91
N ALA A 156 20.04 -24.13 -13.82
CA ALA A 156 19.45 -25.02 -14.81
C ALA A 156 17.92 -24.83 -14.99
N GLU A 157 17.19 -24.35 -13.97
CA GLU A 157 15.76 -24.08 -14.09
C GLU A 157 15.43 -22.72 -14.72
N ARG A 158 16.34 -21.74 -14.62
CA ARG A 158 16.17 -20.40 -15.24
C ARG A 158 16.18 -20.43 -16.76
N SER A 159 16.71 -21.49 -17.38
CA SER A 159 16.78 -21.64 -18.84
C SER A 159 15.52 -22.25 -19.46
N ARG A 160 14.58 -22.77 -18.67
CA ARG A 160 13.33 -23.40 -19.17
C ARG A 160 12.11 -22.48 -19.17
N ALA A 161 12.23 -21.27 -18.64
CA ALA A 161 11.13 -20.30 -18.51
C ALA A 161 11.25 -19.08 -19.44
N LYS A 162 12.09 -19.16 -20.49
CA LYS A 162 12.15 -18.15 -21.56
C LYS A 162 11.26 -18.52 -22.73
#